data_AF-A0A943CKQ2-F1
#
_entry.id   AF-A0A943CKQ2-F1
#
_cell.length_a   1.000
_cell.length_b   1.000
_cell.length_c   1.000
_cell.angle_alpha   90.00
_cell.angle_beta   90.00
_cell.angle_gamma   90.00
#
_symmetry.space_group_name_H-M   'P 1'
#
loop_
_entity.id
_entity.type
_entity.pdbx_description
1 polymer ?
#
loop_
_entity_poly.entity_id
_entity_poly.type
_entity_poly.pdbx_seq_one_letter_code
_entity_poly.pdbx_strand_id
1 'polypeptide(L)'
;MKKTTVVFDLDGTLLDTLQDLANAVNYALEQQGMPKRTLEEVRQFVGNGVRLLMIRAVPDGESNPLFEETFALFKDYYGEHCND
;
A
#
# COMPACT_ATOMS: atom_id res chain seq x y z
N MET A 1 -26.35 -8.43 15.29
CA MET A 1 -25.14 -7.62 15.52
C MET A 1 -24.06 -8.11 14.57
N LYS A 2 -23.69 -7.33 13.53
CA LYS A 2 -22.55 -7.68 12.67
C LYS A 2 -21.27 -7.23 13.38
N LYS A 3 -20.56 -8.16 14.00
CA LYS A 3 -19.16 -7.93 14.39
C LYS A 3 -18.31 -8.15 13.14
N THR A 4 -17.92 -7.08 12.46
CA THR A 4 -16.89 -7.13 11.43
C THR A 4 -15.54 -6.93 12.10
N THR A 5 -15.17 -7.87 12.97
CA THR A 5 -13.82 -7.89 13.52
C THR A 5 -13.03 -8.86 12.66
N VAL A 6 -12.28 -8.30 11.70
CA VAL A 6 -11.23 -9.06 11.00
C VAL A 6 -10.05 -9.09 11.97
N VAL A 7 -9.82 -10.26 12.57
CA VAL A 7 -8.61 -10.52 13.34
C VAL A 7 -7.58 -11.01 12.32
N PHE A 8 -6.53 -10.21 12.09
CA PHE A 8 -5.44 -10.60 11.20
C PHE A 8 -4.48 -11.50 11.96
N ASP A 9 -4.26 -12.69 11.42
CA ASP A 9 -3.23 -13.61 11.88
C ASP A 9 -1.86 -13.08 11.46
N LEU A 10 -0.87 -13.13 12.35
CA LEU A 10 0.48 -12.58 12.11
C LEU A 10 1.45 -13.69 11.71
N ASP A 11 0.98 -14.69 10.97
CA ASP A 11 1.84 -15.73 10.41
C ASP A 11 2.63 -15.21 9.21
N GLY A 12 3.81 -15.80 8.97
CA GLY A 12 4.85 -15.33 8.04
C GLY A 12 4.36 -14.95 6.65
N THR A 13 3.27 -15.55 6.16
CA THR A 13 2.63 -15.24 4.89
C THR A 13 2.15 -13.78 4.78
N LEU A 14 1.58 -13.19 5.84
CA LEU A 14 1.14 -11.79 5.83
C LEU A 14 2.32 -10.83 6.01
N LEU A 15 3.37 -11.24 6.74
CA LEU A 15 4.57 -10.43 6.91
C LEU A 15 5.34 -10.30 5.59
N ASP A 16 5.40 -11.40 4.82
CA ASP A 16 5.92 -11.40 3.46
C ASP A 16 5.10 -10.45 2.57
N THR A 17 3.75 -10.50 2.65
CA THR A 17 2.90 -9.56 1.89
C THR A 17 3.02 -8.10 2.32
N LEU A 18 3.39 -7.81 3.58
CA LEU A 18 3.58 -6.43 4.04
C LEU A 18 4.86 -5.82 3.44
N GLN A 19 5.92 -6.62 3.34
CA GLN A 19 7.16 -6.19 2.71
C GLN A 19 6.94 -5.96 1.20
N ASP A 20 6.18 -6.83 0.53
CA ASP A 20 5.82 -6.65 -0.88
C ASP A 20 4.92 -5.43 -1.09
N LEU A 21 3.97 -5.20 -0.19
CA LEU A 21 3.17 -3.96 -0.18
C LEU A 21 4.06 -2.73 -0.06
N ALA A 22 4.99 -2.74 0.89
CA ALA A 22 5.89 -1.61 1.12
C ALA A 22 6.81 -1.38 -0.10
N ASN A 23 7.27 -2.46 -0.74
CA ASN A 23 8.05 -2.38 -1.98
C ASN A 23 7.22 -1.76 -3.11
N ALA A 24 5.99 -2.21 -3.33
CA ALA A 24 5.09 -1.67 -4.35
C ALA A 24 4.73 -0.20 -4.11
N VAL A 25 4.43 0.17 -2.86
CA VAL A 25 4.18 1.58 -2.46
C VAL A 25 5.40 2.44 -2.78
N ASN A 26 6.57 2.00 -2.33
CA ASN A 26 7.80 2.77 -2.49
C ASN A 26 8.26 2.85 -3.94
N TYR A 27 8.03 1.81 -4.73
CA TYR A 27 8.25 1.82 -6.17
C TYR A 27 7.41 2.93 -6.82
N ALA A 28 6.09 2.94 -6.57
CA ALA A 28 5.20 3.93 -7.15
C ALA A 28 5.54 5.37 -6.71
N LEU A 29 5.87 5.57 -5.43
CA LEU A 29 6.30 6.88 -4.91
C LEU A 29 7.62 7.34 -5.56
N GLU A 30 8.59 6.43 -5.71
CA GLU A 30 9.89 6.75 -6.31
C GLU A 30 9.78 7.15 -7.79
N GLN A 31 8.93 6.46 -8.57
CA GLN A 31 8.68 6.84 -9.97
C GLN A 31 8.14 8.27 -10.12
N GLN A 32 7.46 8.76 -9.09
CA GLN A 32 6.88 10.11 -9.04
C GLN A 32 7.73 11.11 -8.25
N GLY A 33 8.95 10.73 -7.84
CA GLY A 33 9.86 11.59 -7.07
C GLY A 33 9.39 11.92 -5.66
N MET A 34 8.49 11.12 -5.09
CA MET A 34 7.88 11.33 -3.78
C MET A 34 8.69 10.65 -2.65
N PRO A 35 8.57 11.13 -1.39
CA PRO A 35 9.25 10.49 -0.26
C PRO A 35 8.73 9.08 -0.03
N LYS A 36 9.65 8.12 0.13
CA LYS A 36 9.35 6.73 0.48
C LYS A 36 8.77 6.61 1.88
N ARG A 37 8.03 5.54 2.12
CA ARG A 37 7.45 5.15 3.40
C ARG A 37 8.21 3.99 4.02
N THR A 38 8.36 4.05 5.34
CA THR A 38 8.89 2.97 6.15
C THR A 38 7.90 1.81 6.21
N LEU A 39 8.40 0.61 6.52
CA LEU A 39 7.55 -0.57 6.70
C LEU A 39 6.52 -0.36 7.82
N GLU A 40 6.88 0.38 8.87
CA GLU A 40 5.99 0.71 9.98
C GLU A 40 4.86 1.65 9.55
N GLU A 41 5.16 2.69 8.78
CA GLU A 41 4.14 3.57 8.19
C GLU A 41 3.18 2.77 7.30
N VAL A 42 3.72 1.95 6.39
CA VAL A 42 2.88 1.11 5.50
C VAL A 42 1.99 0.19 6.33
N ARG A 43 2.52 -0.44 7.39
CA ARG A 43 1.74 -1.28 8.33
C ARG A 43 0.57 -0.53 8.97
N GLN A 44 0.77 0.73 9.33
CA GLN A 44 -0.30 1.58 9.88
C GLN A 44 -1.32 2.00 8.82
N PHE A 45 -0.94 2.02 7.54
CA PHE A 45 -1.82 2.41 6.44
C PHE A 45 -2.71 1.27 5.96
N VAL A 46 -2.27 0.01 6.11
CA VAL A 46 -3.01 -1.21 5.77
C VAL A 46 -4.30 -1.35 6.61
N GLY A 47 -5.35 -1.93 6.02
CA GLY A 47 -6.55 -2.37 6.75
C GLY A 47 -7.89 -2.07 6.07
N ASN A 48 -7.96 -1.08 5.17
CA ASN A 48 -9.19 -0.71 4.44
C ASN A 48 -9.01 -0.78 2.91
N GLY A 49 -8.14 -1.67 2.45
CA GLY A 49 -7.80 -1.84 1.04
C GLY A 49 -6.68 -0.92 0.54
N VAL A 50 -6.17 -1.25 -0.65
CA VAL A 50 -4.98 -0.64 -1.23
C VAL A 50 -5.14 0.82 -1.64
N ARG A 51 -6.36 1.25 -2.03
CA ARG A 51 -6.61 2.66 -2.38
C ARG A 51 -6.44 3.56 -1.16
N LEU A 52 -7.00 3.20 0.00
CA LEU A 52 -6.83 4.01 1.22
C LEU A 52 -5.37 4.01 1.68
N LEU A 53 -4.67 2.91 1.51
CA LEU A 53 -3.23 2.85 1.77
C LEU A 53 -2.47 3.85 0.90
N MET A 54 -2.76 3.92 -0.40
CA MET A 54 -2.10 4.88 -1.28
C MET A 54 -2.50 6.33 -0.98
N ILE A 55 -3.75 6.58 -0.58
CA ILE A 55 -4.19 7.92 -0.10
C ILE A 55 -3.36 8.36 1.12
N ARG A 56 -2.97 7.43 1.99
CA ARG A 56 -2.14 7.73 3.17
C ARG A 56 -0.65 7.83 2.85
N ALA A 57 -0.18 7.08 1.86
CA ALA A 57 1.22 7.05 1.47
C ALA A 57 1.63 8.25 0.60
N VAL A 58 0.76 8.68 -0.32
CA VAL A 58 1.00 9.82 -1.21
C VAL A 58 0.86 11.14 -0.44
N PRO A 59 1.82 12.08 -0.53
CA PRO A 59 1.67 13.42 0.04
C PRO A 59 0.40 14.10 -0.48
N ASP A 60 -0.38 14.75 0.38
CA ASP A 60 -1.71 15.32 0.06
C ASP A 60 -2.78 14.31 -0.40
N GLY A 61 -2.47 13.01 -0.36
CA GLY A 61 -3.37 11.91 -0.66
C GLY A 61 -4.03 12.03 -2.03
N GLU A 62 -5.36 11.85 -2.06
CA GLU A 62 -6.15 11.94 -3.30
C GLU A 62 -6.18 13.36 -3.90
N SER A 63 -5.79 14.39 -3.14
CA SER A 63 -5.68 15.76 -3.66
C SER A 63 -4.38 15.98 -4.44
N ASN A 64 -3.44 15.04 -4.38
CA ASN A 64 -2.21 15.11 -5.16
C ASN A 64 -2.55 14.93 -6.64
N PRO A 65 -2.11 15.85 -7.53
CA PRO A 65 -2.39 15.74 -8.97
C PRO A 65 -1.80 14.46 -9.60
N LEU A 66 -0.77 13.88 -8.98
CA LEU A 66 -0.14 12.63 -9.42
C LEU A 66 -0.80 11.38 -8.83
N PHE A 67 -1.81 11.52 -7.94
CA PHE A 67 -2.36 10.40 -7.18
C PHE A 67 -2.81 9.23 -8.06
N GLU A 68 -3.62 9.48 -9.09
CA GLU A 68 -4.15 8.42 -9.95
C GLU A 68 -3.04 7.73 -10.75
N GLU A 69 -1.99 8.47 -11.16
CA GLU A 69 -0.82 7.91 -11.84
C GLU A 69 0.02 7.06 -10.89
N THR A 70 0.31 7.57 -9.69
CA THR A 70 0.99 6.81 -8.63
C THR A 70 0.20 5.55 -8.26
N PHE A 71 -1.13 5.66 -8.17
CA PHE A 71 -1.99 4.52 -7.84
C PHE A 71 -2.02 3.47 -8.96
N ALA A 72 -1.96 3.89 -10.23
CA ALA A 72 -1.82 2.98 -11.36
C ALA A 72 -0.49 2.20 -11.29
N LEU A 73 0.63 2.91 -11.12
CA LEU A 73 1.96 2.29 -10.98
C LEU A 73 2.03 1.29 -9.83
N PHE A 74 1.42 1.63 -8.70
CA PHE A 74 1.30 0.71 -7.57
C PHE A 74 0.55 -0.57 -7.96
N LYS A 75 -0.61 -0.46 -8.62
CA LYS A 75 -1.43 -1.62 -9.01
C LYS A 75 -0.71 -2.52 -10.01
N ASP A 76 -0.01 -1.93 -10.98
CA ASP A 76 0.73 -2.68 -11.99
C ASP A 76 1.86 -3.46 -11.33
N TYR A 77 2.69 -2.79 -10.52
CA TYR A 77 3.78 -3.45 -9.80
C TYR A 77 3.26 -4.51 -8.81
N TYR A 78 2.23 -4.18 -8.02
CA TYR A 78 1.68 -5.12 -7.04
C TYR A 78 0.99 -6.32 -7.72
N GLY A 79 0.29 -6.11 -8.83
CA GLY A 79 -0.35 -7.20 -9.59
C GLY A 79 0.63 -8.18 -10.21
N GLU A 80 1.79 -7.72 -10.67
CA GLU A 80 2.85 -8.58 -11.19
C GLU A 80 3.54 -9.41 -10.10
N HIS A 81 3.62 -8.89 -8.87
CA HIS A 81 4.35 -9.52 -7.77
C HIS A 81 3.47 -10.29 -6.77
N CYS A 82 2.14 -10.23 -6.90
CA CYS A 82 1.19 -10.89 -5.98
C CYS A 82 0.42 -12.07 -6.62
N ASN A 83 0.81 -12.51 -7.82
CA ASN A 83 0.21 -13.65 -8.55
C ASN A 83 0.88 -15.01 -8.19
N ASP A 84 0.92 -15.37 -6.92
CA ASP A 84 1.22 -16.76 -6.47
C ASP A 84 0.06 -17.33 -5.63
#